data_AF-A0A3E0PA89-F1
#
_entry.id   AF-A0A3E0PA89-F1
#
_cell.length_a   1.000
_cell.length_b   1.000
_cell.length_c   1.000
_cell.angle_alpha   90.00
_cell.angle_beta   90.00
_cell.angle_gamma   90.00
#
_symmetry.space_group_name_H-M   'P 1'
#
loop_
_entity.id
_entity.type
_entity.pdbx_description
1 polymer ?
#
loop_
_entity_poly.entity_id
_entity_poly.type
_entity_poly.pdbx_seq_one_letter_code
_entity_poly.pdbx_strand_id
1 'polypeptide(L)'
;MLEFEEVASEEKSMSRSLGQRLLRRGIVLGVICVITVAGFYLSLILSARPLSAEEMSHVESAIEVLDRAGFEKEVHYLRYYTFFRGNDNWLNAMVPKENAYAATNYPFEILTLYPDFFVYTEDDVERAAILLHEARHLQGFDEPDAYEFVWKNKSKIGWTRENYGSSIVWRNVRKQTMEIQPGMFICDFNELNDCFE
;
A
#
# COMPACT_ATOMS: atom_id res chain seq x y z
N MET A 1 29.02 6.87 68.60
CA MET A 1 27.83 7.59 68.08
C MET A 1 28.17 8.33 66.79
N LEU A 2 29.29 9.06 66.73
CA LEU A 2 29.79 9.75 65.51
C LEU A 2 30.13 8.81 64.34
N GLU A 3 30.76 7.65 64.58
CA GLU A 3 31.10 6.69 63.49
C GLU A 3 29.87 6.09 62.78
N PHE A 4 28.72 5.99 63.46
CA PHE A 4 27.50 5.44 62.87
C PHE A 4 26.80 6.44 61.92
N GLU A 5 26.94 7.75 62.17
CA GLU A 5 26.40 8.79 61.27
C GLU A 5 27.23 8.94 60.00
N GLU A 6 28.54 8.70 60.08
CA GLU A 6 29.45 8.82 58.94
C GLU A 6 29.20 7.70 57.90
N VAL A 7 29.03 6.46 58.37
CA VAL A 7 28.70 5.30 57.50
C VAL A 7 27.33 5.48 56.83
N ALA A 8 26.33 5.95 57.57
CA ALA A 8 24.98 6.19 57.02
C ALA A 8 24.96 7.36 55.99
N SER A 9 25.84 8.34 56.16
CA SER A 9 26.03 9.46 55.22
C SER A 9 26.66 9.00 53.91
N GLU A 10 27.70 8.17 53.97
CA GLU A 10 28.39 7.63 52.79
C GLU A 10 27.48 6.70 51.96
N GLU A 11 26.71 5.83 52.61
CA GLU A 11 25.79 4.90 51.94
C GLU A 11 24.66 5.65 51.20
N LYS A 12 24.18 6.76 51.78
CA LYS A 12 23.16 7.63 51.19
C LYS A 12 23.71 8.48 50.04
N SER A 13 24.98 8.88 50.10
CA SER A 13 25.70 9.58 49.03
C SER A 13 25.96 8.65 47.83
N MET A 14 26.43 7.42 48.10
CA MET A 14 26.74 6.43 47.09
C MET A 14 25.47 5.94 46.35
N SER A 15 24.38 5.68 47.07
CA SER A 15 23.10 5.29 46.44
C SER A 15 22.48 6.42 45.59
N ARG A 16 22.61 7.69 46.02
CA ARG A 16 22.21 8.86 45.21
C ARG A 16 23.06 9.01 43.94
N SER A 17 24.37 8.77 44.02
CA SER A 17 25.29 8.79 42.87
C SER A 17 25.02 7.67 41.87
N LEU A 18 24.71 6.45 42.37
CA LEU A 18 24.35 5.32 41.53
C LEU A 18 23.00 5.56 40.82
N GLY A 19 21.99 6.05 41.56
CA GLY A 19 20.68 6.39 41.02
C GLY A 19 20.74 7.47 39.94
N GLN A 20 21.52 8.53 40.13
CA GLN A 20 21.74 9.56 39.11
C GLN A 20 22.44 9.03 37.86
N ARG A 21 23.43 8.13 38.01
CA ARG A 21 24.11 7.50 36.87
C ARG A 21 23.18 6.60 36.08
N LEU A 22 22.33 5.82 36.75
CA LEU A 22 21.33 4.95 36.12
C LEU A 22 20.25 5.77 35.41
N LEU A 23 19.73 6.83 36.05
CA LEU A 23 18.76 7.74 35.44
C LEU A 23 19.34 8.40 34.18
N ARG A 24 20.57 8.92 34.26
CA ARG A 24 21.25 9.52 33.10
C ARG A 24 21.42 8.52 31.95
N ARG A 25 21.80 7.27 32.24
CA ARG A 25 21.89 6.20 31.24
C ARG A 25 20.53 5.86 30.64
N GLY A 26 19.48 5.78 31.47
CA GLY A 26 18.11 5.56 31.00
C GLY A 26 17.63 6.67 30.06
N ILE A 27 17.90 7.93 30.40
CA ILE A 27 17.59 9.08 29.52
C ILE A 27 18.36 9.00 28.21
N VAL A 28 19.67 8.72 28.25
CA VAL A 28 20.48 8.60 27.03
C VAL A 28 19.97 7.47 26.14
N LEU A 29 19.67 6.30 26.71
CA LEU A 29 19.10 5.17 25.97
C LEU A 29 17.74 5.54 25.36
N GLY A 30 16.85 6.18 26.14
CA GLY A 30 15.56 6.65 25.65
C GLY A 30 15.69 7.63 24.49
N VAL A 31 16.60 8.61 24.59
CA VAL A 31 16.87 9.58 23.52
C VAL A 31 17.41 8.88 22.27
N ILE A 32 18.33 7.92 22.42
CA ILE A 32 18.85 7.15 21.28
C ILE A 32 17.71 6.38 20.61
N CYS A 33 16.85 5.68 21.36
CA CYS A 33 15.71 4.97 20.80
C CYS A 33 14.78 5.90 20.01
N VAL A 34 14.45 7.06 20.57
CA VAL A 34 13.60 8.06 19.89
C VAL A 34 14.26 8.55 18.60
N ILE A 35 15.54 8.92 18.63
CA ILE A 35 16.26 9.39 17.45
C ILE A 35 16.35 8.30 16.38
N THR A 36 16.63 7.05 16.77
CA THR A 36 16.70 5.92 15.84
C THR A 36 15.36 5.66 15.17
N VAL A 37 14.26 5.61 15.94
CA VAL A 37 12.91 5.39 15.39
C VAL A 37 12.49 6.55 14.49
N ALA A 38 12.71 7.80 14.93
CA ALA A 38 12.39 8.98 14.13
C ALA A 38 13.22 9.05 12.85
N GLY A 39 14.52 8.78 12.93
CA GLY A 39 15.42 8.77 11.78
C GLY A 39 15.07 7.68 10.78
N PHE A 40 14.74 6.47 11.27
CA PHE A 40 14.24 5.39 10.42
C PHE A 40 12.94 5.77 9.72
N TYR A 41 11.96 6.29 10.46
CA TYR A 41 10.68 6.72 9.89
C TYR A 41 10.84 7.83 8.85
N LEU A 42 11.68 8.83 9.15
CA LEU A 42 11.99 9.91 8.22
C LEU A 42 12.68 9.37 6.95
N SER A 43 13.54 8.36 7.07
CA SER A 43 14.18 7.72 5.91
C SER A 43 13.15 7.08 4.97
N LEU A 44 12.09 6.49 5.51
CA LEU A 44 11.01 5.91 4.71
C LEU A 44 10.26 7.00 3.95
N ILE A 45 9.89 8.10 4.64
CA ILE A 45 9.17 9.22 4.04
C ILE A 45 10.01 9.88 2.93
N LEU A 46 11.27 10.22 3.21
CA LEU A 46 12.12 10.94 2.26
C LEU A 46 12.47 10.12 1.01
N SER A 47 12.40 8.80 1.10
CA SER A 47 12.64 7.91 -0.05
C SER A 47 11.41 7.69 -0.95
N ALA A 48 10.23 8.14 -0.52
CA ALA A 48 9.00 8.06 -1.31
C ALA A 48 8.69 9.42 -1.96
N ARG A 49 8.31 9.41 -3.24
CA ARG A 49 7.86 10.58 -3.99
C ARG A 49 6.34 10.68 -3.95
N PRO A 50 5.75 11.84 -3.62
CA PRO A 50 4.32 12.06 -3.83
C PRO A 50 3.97 12.05 -5.32
N LEU A 51 2.70 11.88 -5.65
CA LEU A 51 2.23 12.11 -7.01
C LEU A 51 2.37 13.59 -7.39
N SER A 52 2.66 13.84 -8.67
CA SER A 52 2.55 15.17 -9.26
C SER A 52 1.08 15.58 -9.37
N ALA A 53 0.81 16.87 -9.56
CA ALA A 53 -0.56 17.36 -9.74
C ALA A 53 -1.24 16.74 -10.98
N GLU A 54 -0.49 16.48 -12.04
CA GLU A 54 -0.98 15.83 -13.25
C GLU A 54 -1.29 14.35 -13.01
N GLU A 55 -0.38 13.61 -12.37
CA GLU A 55 -0.60 12.22 -11.97
C GLU A 55 -1.84 12.09 -11.07
N MET A 56 -1.97 12.98 -10.09
CA MET A 56 -3.14 12.99 -9.20
C MET A 56 -4.45 13.29 -9.97
N SER A 57 -4.41 14.16 -10.98
CA SER A 57 -5.58 14.43 -11.81
C SER A 57 -6.06 13.18 -12.56
N HIS A 58 -5.14 12.33 -13.06
CA HIS A 58 -5.50 11.06 -13.68
C HIS A 58 -6.11 10.07 -12.69
N VAL A 59 -5.58 10.03 -11.46
CA VAL A 59 -6.13 9.21 -10.38
C VAL A 59 -7.55 9.62 -10.05
N GLU A 60 -7.81 10.92 -9.87
CA GLU A 60 -9.16 11.42 -9.58
C GLU A 60 -10.15 11.14 -10.71
N SER A 61 -9.75 11.30 -11.98
CA SER A 61 -10.59 10.93 -13.12
C SER A 61 -10.93 9.44 -13.16
N ALA A 62 -9.97 8.58 -12.84
CA ALA A 62 -10.19 7.13 -12.74
C ALA A 62 -11.12 6.77 -11.58
N ILE A 63 -10.98 7.42 -10.42
CA ILE A 63 -11.89 7.27 -9.29
C ILE A 63 -13.32 7.68 -9.68
N GLU A 64 -13.48 8.74 -10.48
CA GLU A 64 -14.79 9.19 -10.98
C GLU A 64 -15.44 8.18 -11.95
N VAL A 65 -14.64 7.39 -12.68
CA VAL A 65 -15.18 6.24 -13.44
C VAL A 65 -15.78 5.20 -12.49
N LEU A 66 -15.11 4.89 -11.38
CA LEU A 66 -15.60 3.95 -10.37
C LEU A 66 -16.86 4.46 -9.66
N ASP A 67 -16.90 5.76 -9.36
CA ASP A 67 -18.04 6.39 -8.69
C ASP A 67 -19.30 6.31 -9.55
N ARG A 68 -19.20 6.70 -10.83
CA ARG A 68 -20.31 6.61 -11.79
C ARG A 68 -20.77 5.17 -12.05
N ALA A 69 -19.89 4.19 -11.88
CA ALA A 69 -20.21 2.77 -12.01
C ALA A 69 -20.79 2.15 -10.72
N GLY A 70 -20.90 2.92 -9.63
CA GLY A 70 -21.57 2.52 -8.39
C GLY A 70 -20.67 1.79 -7.38
N PHE A 71 -19.34 1.92 -7.46
CA PHE A 71 -18.41 1.32 -6.50
C PHE A 71 -18.20 2.22 -5.27
N GLU A 72 -19.28 2.63 -4.62
CA GLU A 72 -19.26 3.64 -3.53
C GLU A 72 -18.26 3.29 -2.42
N LYS A 73 -18.16 2.01 -2.04
CA LYS A 73 -17.27 1.56 -0.99
C LYS A 73 -15.81 1.69 -1.42
N GLU A 74 -15.44 1.17 -2.58
CA GLU A 74 -14.09 1.25 -3.13
C GLU A 74 -13.66 2.71 -3.34
N VAL A 75 -14.56 3.54 -3.88
CA VAL A 75 -14.36 4.99 -4.06
C VAL A 75 -14.14 5.68 -2.71
N HIS A 76 -14.89 5.31 -1.68
CA HIS A 76 -14.72 5.88 -0.34
C HIS A 76 -13.31 5.63 0.23
N TYR A 77 -12.80 4.40 0.09
CA TYR A 77 -11.43 4.07 0.49
C TYR A 77 -10.39 4.87 -0.31
N LEU A 78 -10.54 4.91 -1.64
CA LEU A 78 -9.60 5.60 -2.52
C LEU A 78 -9.58 7.11 -2.28
N ARG A 79 -10.74 7.76 -2.11
CA ARG A 79 -10.82 9.23 -1.93
C ARG A 79 -10.42 9.71 -0.54
N TYR A 80 -10.82 8.99 0.51
CA TYR A 80 -10.81 9.55 1.85
C TYR A 80 -9.81 8.90 2.80
N TYR A 81 -9.39 7.66 2.53
CA TYR A 81 -8.45 6.95 3.41
C TYR A 81 -7.07 6.77 2.80
N THR A 82 -6.95 6.89 1.47
CA THR A 82 -5.73 6.50 0.77
C THR A 82 -4.76 7.67 0.60
N PHE A 83 -3.49 7.43 0.95
CA PHE A 83 -2.38 8.29 0.57
C PHE A 83 -1.68 7.73 -0.67
N PHE A 84 -1.75 8.47 -1.78
CA PHE A 84 -1.11 8.07 -3.02
C PHE A 84 0.35 8.53 -3.11
N ARG A 85 1.22 7.65 -3.63
CA ARG A 85 2.63 7.96 -3.92
C ARG A 85 3.08 7.35 -5.24
N GLY A 86 4.11 7.93 -5.86
CA GLY A 86 4.60 7.52 -7.19
C GLY A 86 5.71 6.47 -7.18
N ASN A 87 6.28 6.14 -6.01
CA ASN A 87 7.25 5.07 -5.86
C ASN A 87 7.30 4.54 -4.44
N ASP A 88 7.86 3.35 -4.30
CA ASP A 88 8.14 2.76 -3.00
C ASP A 88 9.20 3.53 -2.22
N ASN A 89 9.04 3.52 -0.90
CA ASN A 89 10.16 3.80 -0.01
C ASN A 89 11.25 2.72 -0.18
N TRP A 90 12.46 3.02 0.28
CA TRP A 90 13.62 2.15 0.07
C TRP A 90 13.43 0.74 0.64
N LEU A 91 12.65 0.57 1.71
CA LEU A 91 12.40 -0.73 2.33
C LEU A 91 11.44 -1.57 1.47
N ASN A 92 10.36 -0.95 0.99
CA ASN A 92 9.38 -1.60 0.12
C ASN A 92 9.98 -1.92 -1.26
N ALA A 93 10.94 -1.13 -1.72
CA ALA A 93 11.65 -1.35 -2.97
C ALA A 93 12.57 -2.59 -2.95
N MET A 94 12.89 -3.14 -1.76
CA MET A 94 13.68 -4.37 -1.64
C MET A 94 12.91 -5.64 -2.00
N VAL A 95 11.58 -5.57 -2.05
CA VAL A 95 10.72 -6.69 -2.45
C VAL A 95 10.43 -6.57 -3.95
N PRO A 96 10.84 -7.53 -4.78
CA PRO A 96 10.52 -7.52 -6.20
C PRO A 96 9.02 -7.57 -6.42
N LYS A 97 8.53 -6.78 -7.38
CA LYS A 97 7.13 -6.71 -7.78
C LYS A 97 7.06 -7.03 -9.25
N GLU A 98 6.62 -8.23 -9.59
CA GLU A 98 6.49 -8.63 -11.00
C GLU A 98 5.22 -8.04 -11.60
N ASN A 99 5.36 -7.26 -12.68
CA ASN A 99 4.26 -6.69 -13.47
C ASN A 99 3.20 -5.92 -12.65
N ALA A 100 3.62 -5.23 -11.59
CA ALA A 100 2.73 -4.44 -10.75
C ALA A 100 2.54 -3.03 -11.34
N TYR A 101 1.29 -2.65 -11.61
CA TYR A 101 0.92 -1.28 -11.93
C TYR A 101 0.77 -0.42 -10.66
N ALA A 102 0.29 -1.05 -9.59
CA ALA A 102 0.12 -0.43 -8.30
C ALA A 102 0.46 -1.42 -7.17
N ALA A 103 0.56 -0.92 -5.95
CA ALA A 103 0.70 -1.74 -4.75
C ALA A 103 0.13 -1.04 -3.52
N THR A 104 -0.77 -1.74 -2.83
CA THR A 104 -1.34 -1.30 -1.55
C THR A 104 -0.50 -1.80 -0.37
N ASN A 105 -0.11 -0.89 0.49
CA ASN A 105 0.51 -1.20 1.77
C ASN A 105 -0.56 -1.31 2.87
N TYR A 106 -1.35 -2.37 2.86
CA TYR A 106 -2.28 -2.66 3.95
C TYR A 106 -1.50 -3.05 5.23
N PRO A 107 -1.88 -2.58 6.44
CA PRO A 107 -3.03 -1.73 6.80
C PRO A 107 -2.63 -0.25 7.01
N PHE A 108 -1.73 0.30 6.19
CA PHE A 108 -1.25 1.68 6.33
C PHE A 108 -1.90 2.65 5.34
N GLU A 109 -2.90 2.19 4.58
CA GLU A 109 -3.68 2.98 3.63
C GLU A 109 -2.81 3.79 2.64
N ILE A 110 -1.63 3.27 2.29
CA ILE A 110 -0.74 3.87 1.29
C ILE A 110 -0.87 3.05 0.01
N LEU A 111 -1.14 3.73 -1.09
CA LEU A 111 -1.21 3.13 -2.42
C LEU A 111 -0.09 3.71 -3.28
N THR A 112 0.78 2.82 -3.76
CA THR A 112 1.89 3.16 -4.64
C THR A 112 1.46 2.97 -6.08
N LEU A 113 1.50 4.02 -6.89
CA LEU A 113 1.26 3.95 -8.34
C LEU A 113 2.59 4.01 -9.07
N TYR A 114 2.94 2.95 -9.79
CA TYR A 114 4.19 2.89 -10.54
C TYR A 114 4.12 3.67 -11.85
N PRO A 115 5.26 4.02 -12.46
CA PRO A 115 5.26 4.65 -13.78
C PRO A 115 4.40 3.90 -14.81
N ASP A 116 4.42 2.56 -14.75
CA ASP A 116 3.64 1.67 -15.61
C ASP A 116 2.13 1.90 -15.53
N PHE A 117 1.60 2.34 -14.37
CA PHE A 117 0.19 2.75 -14.22
C PHE A 117 -0.16 3.96 -15.08
N PHE A 118 0.78 4.87 -15.33
CA PHE A 118 0.53 6.06 -16.15
C PHE A 118 0.91 5.82 -17.62
N VAL A 119 1.94 5.00 -17.87
CA VAL A 119 2.52 4.76 -19.19
C VAL A 119 1.73 3.74 -20.00
N TYR A 120 1.26 2.65 -19.39
CA TYR A 120 0.65 1.54 -20.13
C TYR A 120 -0.86 1.54 -20.17
N THR A 121 -1.52 2.26 -19.26
CA THR A 121 -2.98 2.43 -19.30
C THR A 121 -3.36 3.33 -20.46
N GLU A 122 -4.30 2.90 -21.29
CA GLU A 122 -4.77 3.68 -22.43
C GLU A 122 -5.62 4.88 -22.01
N ASP A 123 -6.42 4.74 -20.94
CA ASP A 123 -7.33 5.76 -20.46
C ASP A 123 -7.70 5.59 -18.96
N ASP A 124 -8.67 6.38 -18.52
CA ASP A 124 -9.14 6.38 -17.14
C ASP A 124 -9.94 5.13 -16.76
N VAL A 125 -10.43 4.36 -17.73
CA VAL A 125 -11.13 3.08 -17.47
C VAL A 125 -10.12 2.00 -17.09
N GLU A 126 -8.98 1.91 -17.78
CA GLU A 126 -7.92 0.97 -17.37
C GLU A 126 -7.30 1.34 -16.03
N ARG A 127 -7.09 2.64 -15.79
CA ARG A 127 -6.67 3.14 -14.48
C ARG A 127 -7.69 2.78 -13.40
N ALA A 128 -8.97 2.94 -13.70
CA ALA A 128 -10.06 2.57 -12.79
C ALA A 128 -10.06 1.07 -12.48
N ALA A 129 -9.82 0.20 -13.47
CA ALA A 129 -9.72 -1.24 -13.26
C ALA A 129 -8.58 -1.61 -12.28
N ILE A 130 -7.41 -0.97 -12.42
CA ILE A 130 -6.29 -1.16 -11.50
C ILE A 130 -6.62 -0.61 -10.11
N LEU A 131 -7.17 0.61 -10.01
CA LEU A 131 -7.57 1.18 -8.72
C LEU A 131 -8.66 0.36 -8.02
N LEU A 132 -9.55 -0.27 -8.79
CA LEU A 132 -10.58 -1.16 -8.26
C LEU A 132 -9.96 -2.39 -7.60
N HIS A 133 -8.90 -2.96 -8.19
CA HIS A 133 -8.13 -4.05 -7.61
C HIS A 133 -7.51 -3.62 -6.26
N GLU A 134 -6.78 -2.50 -6.26
CA GLU A 134 -6.11 -2.00 -5.06
C GLU A 134 -7.10 -1.62 -3.95
N ALA A 135 -8.28 -1.12 -4.30
CA ALA A 135 -9.33 -0.84 -3.33
C ALA A 135 -9.83 -2.08 -2.58
N ARG A 136 -9.70 -3.28 -3.17
CA ARG A 136 -9.97 -4.55 -2.48
C ARG A 136 -8.89 -4.85 -1.44
N HIS A 137 -7.62 -4.60 -1.75
CA HIS A 137 -6.54 -4.72 -0.77
C HIS A 137 -6.66 -3.71 0.37
N LEU A 138 -7.11 -2.48 0.11
CA LEU A 138 -7.42 -1.51 1.16
C LEU A 138 -8.53 -1.99 2.12
N GLN A 139 -9.41 -2.86 1.65
CA GLN A 139 -10.45 -3.50 2.45
C GLN A 139 -9.99 -4.80 3.14
N GLY A 140 -8.74 -5.20 2.95
CA GLY A 140 -8.15 -6.41 3.55
C GLY A 140 -8.44 -7.71 2.79
N PHE A 141 -8.92 -7.64 1.55
CA PHE A 141 -9.07 -8.82 0.69
C PHE A 141 -7.72 -9.24 0.09
N ASP A 142 -7.57 -10.54 -0.16
CA ASP A 142 -6.37 -11.11 -0.76
C ASP A 142 -6.34 -10.96 -2.29
N GLU A 143 -5.25 -11.41 -2.91
CA GLU A 143 -5.02 -11.37 -4.35
C GLU A 143 -6.12 -12.11 -5.15
N PRO A 144 -6.45 -13.39 -4.84
CA PRO A 144 -7.54 -14.08 -5.51
C PRO A 144 -8.88 -13.35 -5.48
N ASP A 145 -9.27 -12.82 -4.31
CA ASP A 145 -10.52 -12.07 -4.17
C ASP A 145 -10.50 -10.76 -4.98
N ALA A 146 -9.36 -10.06 -4.99
CA ALA A 146 -9.21 -8.80 -5.73
C ALA A 146 -9.31 -9.01 -7.25
N TYR A 147 -8.61 -10.01 -7.78
CA TYR A 147 -8.70 -10.37 -9.21
C TYR A 147 -10.10 -10.81 -9.59
N GLU A 148 -10.72 -11.71 -8.82
CA GLU A 148 -12.07 -12.19 -9.08
C GLU A 148 -13.08 -11.03 -9.11
N PHE A 149 -12.99 -10.13 -8.13
CA PHE A 149 -13.90 -9.00 -8.02
C PHE A 149 -13.81 -8.08 -9.23
N VAL A 150 -12.60 -7.68 -9.63
CA VAL A 150 -12.39 -6.81 -10.80
C VAL A 150 -12.88 -7.51 -12.07
N TRP A 151 -12.52 -8.78 -12.25
CA TRP A 151 -12.85 -9.52 -13.47
C TRP A 151 -14.35 -9.71 -13.69
N LYS A 152 -15.11 -9.93 -12.60
CA LYS A 152 -16.58 -10.03 -12.63
C LYS A 152 -17.28 -8.70 -12.88
N ASN A 153 -16.62 -7.58 -12.56
CA ASN A 153 -17.22 -6.25 -12.60
C ASN A 153 -16.67 -5.36 -13.73
N LYS A 154 -15.70 -5.83 -14.51
CA LYS A 154 -15.02 -5.09 -15.59
C LYS A 154 -15.98 -4.41 -16.58
N SER A 155 -17.07 -5.07 -16.95
CA SER A 155 -18.08 -4.53 -17.86
C SER A 155 -18.82 -3.31 -17.31
N LYS A 156 -18.97 -3.19 -15.97
CA LYS A 156 -19.63 -2.04 -15.33
C LYS A 156 -18.88 -0.72 -15.53
N ILE A 157 -17.56 -0.78 -15.65
CA ILE A 157 -16.71 0.38 -15.91
C ILE A 157 -16.40 0.54 -17.39
N GLY A 158 -16.99 -0.28 -18.27
CA GLY A 158 -16.72 -0.28 -19.71
C GLY A 158 -15.43 -0.99 -20.12
N TRP A 159 -14.71 -1.59 -19.16
CA TRP A 159 -13.49 -2.35 -19.40
C TRP A 159 -13.85 -3.74 -19.96
N THR A 160 -13.91 -3.85 -21.29
CA THR A 160 -14.34 -5.06 -22.00
C THR A 160 -13.29 -5.48 -23.03
N ARG A 161 -13.34 -6.75 -23.45
CA ARG A 161 -12.43 -7.27 -24.48
C ARG A 161 -12.58 -6.55 -25.82
N GLU A 162 -13.79 -6.16 -26.18
CA GLU A 162 -14.04 -5.48 -27.45
C GLU A 162 -13.30 -4.14 -27.53
N ASN A 163 -13.22 -3.42 -26.41
CA ASN A 163 -12.56 -2.12 -26.34
C ASN A 163 -11.07 -2.23 -25.99
N TYR A 164 -10.68 -3.13 -25.08
CA TYR A 164 -9.34 -3.17 -24.48
C TYR A 164 -8.59 -4.48 -24.75
N GLY A 165 -9.13 -5.42 -25.51
CA GLY A 165 -8.54 -6.75 -25.69
C GLY A 165 -7.10 -6.76 -26.24
N SER A 166 -6.71 -5.69 -26.96
CA SER A 166 -5.35 -5.47 -27.45
C SER A 166 -4.41 -4.73 -26.49
N SER A 167 -4.95 -4.08 -25.45
CA SER A 167 -4.16 -3.29 -24.52
C SER A 167 -3.17 -4.17 -23.74
N ILE A 168 -2.09 -3.57 -23.25
CA ILE A 168 -1.09 -4.29 -22.45
C ILE A 168 -1.69 -4.66 -21.09
N VAL A 169 -2.41 -3.72 -20.47
CA VAL A 169 -3.03 -3.90 -19.15
C VAL A 169 -4.05 -5.04 -19.18
N TRP A 170 -4.97 -5.04 -20.15
CA TRP A 170 -5.95 -6.11 -20.30
C TRP A 170 -5.31 -7.49 -20.41
N ARG A 171 -4.30 -7.63 -21.30
CA ARG A 171 -3.63 -8.92 -21.52
C ARG A 171 -2.87 -9.40 -20.28
N ASN A 172 -2.20 -8.49 -19.59
CA ASN A 172 -1.45 -8.82 -18.37
C ASN A 172 -2.41 -9.22 -17.24
N VAL A 173 -3.43 -8.40 -16.97
CA VAL A 173 -4.41 -8.70 -15.91
C VAL A 173 -5.19 -9.97 -16.25
N ARG A 174 -5.58 -10.20 -17.51
CA ARG A 174 -6.22 -11.47 -17.91
C ARG A 174 -5.34 -12.67 -17.59
N LYS A 175 -4.06 -12.59 -17.95
CA LYS A 175 -3.10 -13.67 -17.70
C LYS A 175 -2.94 -13.93 -16.20
N GLN A 176 -2.74 -12.89 -15.39
CA GLN A 176 -2.62 -12.99 -13.93
C GLN A 176 -3.90 -13.54 -13.30
N THR A 177 -5.06 -13.07 -13.76
CA THR A 177 -6.37 -13.57 -13.31
C THR A 177 -6.53 -15.05 -13.64
N MET A 178 -6.12 -15.50 -14.83
CA MET A 178 -6.13 -16.94 -15.17
C MET A 178 -5.18 -17.77 -14.30
N GLU A 179 -4.02 -17.22 -13.94
CA GLU A 179 -3.03 -17.91 -13.09
C GLU A 179 -3.49 -18.02 -11.64
N ILE A 180 -4.16 -16.99 -11.12
CA ILE A 180 -4.56 -16.89 -9.71
C ILE A 180 -5.96 -17.47 -9.48
N GLN A 181 -6.89 -17.26 -10.42
CA GLN A 181 -8.29 -17.67 -10.38
C GLN A 181 -8.70 -18.42 -11.66
N PRO A 182 -8.10 -19.60 -11.94
CA PRO A 182 -8.35 -20.35 -13.18
C PRO A 182 -9.82 -20.76 -13.35
N GLY A 183 -10.55 -20.94 -12.24
CA GLY A 183 -11.97 -21.30 -12.26
C GLY A 183 -12.87 -20.29 -12.98
N MET A 184 -12.43 -19.05 -13.16
CA MET A 184 -13.19 -18.04 -13.91
C MET A 184 -13.13 -18.19 -15.44
N PHE A 185 -12.26 -19.07 -15.93
CA PHE A 185 -12.02 -19.27 -17.37
C PHE A 185 -12.34 -20.69 -17.85
N ILE A 186 -12.91 -21.53 -16.97
CA ILE A 186 -13.36 -22.88 -17.30
C ILE A 186 -14.89 -22.82 -17.43
N CYS A 187 -15.39 -22.58 -18.64
CA CYS A 187 -16.83 -22.53 -18.91
C CYS A 187 -17.31 -23.87 -19.47
N ASP A 188 -18.54 -24.29 -19.11
CA ASP A 188 -19.14 -25.58 -19.50
C ASP A 188 -19.12 -25.88 -21.01
N PHE A 189 -18.98 -24.86 -21.86
CA PHE A 189 -19.00 -24.99 -23.32
C PHE A 189 -17.69 -24.54 -24.02
N ASN A 190 -16.70 -24.03 -23.28
CA ASN A 190 -15.39 -23.69 -23.83
C ASN A 190 -14.35 -23.48 -22.72
N GLU A 191 -13.38 -24.40 -22.61
CA GLU A 191 -12.40 -24.50 -21.50
C GLU A 191 -11.39 -23.33 -21.42
N LEU A 192 -11.45 -22.35 -22.33
CA LEU A 192 -10.50 -21.23 -22.40
C LEU A 192 -11.15 -19.85 -22.62
N ASN A 193 -12.48 -19.77 -22.63
CA ASN A 193 -13.19 -18.50 -22.75
C ASN A 193 -13.35 -17.82 -21.38
N ASP A 194 -13.47 -16.50 -21.39
CA ASP A 194 -13.85 -15.72 -20.21
C ASP A 194 -15.34 -15.99 -19.91
N CYS A 195 -15.66 -16.58 -18.76
CA CYS A 195 -17.05 -16.89 -18.40
C CYS A 195 -17.85 -15.66 -17.96
N PHE A 196 -17.20 -14.49 -17.88
CA PHE A 196 -17.76 -13.21 -17.44
C PHE A 196 -17.61 -12.11 -18.50
N GLU A 197 -17.47 -12.49 -19.77
CA GLU A 197 -17.56 -11.56 -20.91
C GLU A 197 -19.01 -11.10 -21.16
#